data_AF-A0A960LL30-F1
#
_entry.id   AF-A0A960LL30-F1
#
_cell.length_a   1.000
_cell.length_b   1.000
_cell.length_c   1.000
_cell.angle_alpha   90.00
_cell.angle_beta   90.00
_cell.angle_gamma   90.00
#
_symmetry.space_group_name_H-M   'P 1'
#
loop_
_entity.id
_entity.type
_entity.pdbx_description
1 polymer ?
#
loop_
_entity_poly.entity_id
_entity_poly.type
_entity_poly.pdbx_seq_one_letter_code
_entity_poly.pdbx_strand_id
1 'polypeptide(L)'
;LMIGVSAASQLTLALITQDEMSQRTSTVLNYQENAAFLYRMGLSNAEIAKVLPADPAVDSLSVTRGQETVSNSPTVTEIPNMNLEYADVTVQFYPSPATQTWTAGIWTGGAKGVSRSLTLRSYRSRNSLTVP
;
A
#
# COMPACT_ATOMS: atom_id res chain seq x y z
N LEU A 1 -29.72 33.11 -2.75
CA LEU A 1 -28.91 32.68 -3.92
C LEU A 1 -27.44 32.44 -3.56
N MET A 2 -26.72 33.39 -2.94
CA MET A 2 -25.28 33.24 -2.62
C MET A 2 -24.93 32.04 -1.72
N ILE A 3 -25.76 31.74 -0.70
CA ILE A 3 -25.50 30.61 0.22
C ILE A 3 -25.53 29.25 -0.49
N GLY A 4 -26.38 29.11 -1.52
CA GLY A 4 -26.46 27.88 -2.33
C GLY A 4 -25.22 27.69 -3.22
N VAL A 5 -24.68 28.79 -3.77
CA VAL A 5 -23.48 28.76 -4.61
C VAL A 5 -22.25 28.39 -3.78
N SER A 6 -22.10 28.95 -2.57
CA SER A 6 -20.99 28.59 -1.67
C SER A 6 -21.06 27.16 -1.16
N ALA A 7 -22.27 26.63 -0.89
CA ALA A 7 -22.45 25.24 -0.49
C ALA A 7 -22.11 24.28 -1.66
N ALA A 8 -22.56 24.61 -2.88
CA ALA A 8 -22.25 23.81 -4.07
C ALA A 8 -20.75 23.79 -4.40
N SER A 9 -20.04 24.92 -4.23
CA SER A 9 -18.59 24.96 -4.43
C SER A 9 -17.83 24.12 -3.40
N GLN A 10 -18.28 24.10 -2.15
CA GLN A 10 -17.67 23.28 -1.10
C GLN A 10 -17.88 21.79 -1.34
N LEU A 11 -19.09 21.38 -1.77
CA LEU A 11 -19.36 20.00 -2.16
C LEU A 11 -18.52 19.56 -3.37
N THR A 12 -18.40 20.43 -4.38
CA THR A 12 -17.58 20.15 -5.56
C THR A 12 -16.11 19.94 -5.17
N LEU A 13 -15.57 20.78 -4.30
CA LEU A 13 -14.19 20.65 -3.81
C LEU A 13 -13.99 19.37 -2.95
N ALA A 14 -14.98 19.03 -2.12
CA ALA A 14 -14.95 17.81 -1.33
C ALA A 14 -14.95 16.56 -2.21
N LEU A 15 -15.74 16.53 -3.29
CA LEU A 15 -15.77 15.42 -4.24
C LEU A 15 -14.43 15.28 -4.99
N ILE A 16 -13.86 16.39 -5.49
CA ILE A 16 -12.54 16.39 -6.14
C ILE A 16 -11.48 15.81 -5.20
N THR A 17 -11.49 16.24 -3.94
CA THR A 17 -10.56 15.73 -2.93
C THR A 17 -10.71 14.22 -2.71
N GLN A 18 -11.95 13.72 -2.66
CA GLN A 18 -12.19 12.28 -2.49
C GLN A 18 -11.69 11.47 -3.70
N ASP A 19 -11.91 11.97 -4.91
CA ASP A 19 -11.43 11.32 -6.14
C ASP A 19 -9.89 11.27 -6.16
N GLU A 20 -9.21 12.37 -5.82
CA GLU A 20 -7.75 12.41 -5.72
C GLU A 20 -7.21 11.43 -4.66
N MET A 21 -7.87 11.36 -3.50
CA MET A 21 -7.50 10.41 -2.45
C MET A 21 -7.69 8.94 -2.89
N SER A 22 -8.76 8.67 -3.61
CA SER A 22 -9.04 7.34 -4.19
C SER A 22 -7.98 6.95 -5.21
N GLN A 23 -7.64 7.86 -6.13
CA GLN A 23 -6.61 7.64 -7.15
C GLN A 23 -5.24 7.38 -6.53
N ARG A 24 -4.84 8.16 -5.51
CA ARG A 24 -3.58 7.95 -4.79
C ARG A 24 -3.55 6.61 -4.10
N THR A 25 -4.63 6.24 -3.41
CA THR A 25 -4.72 4.95 -2.71
C THR A 25 -4.61 3.79 -3.70
N SER A 26 -5.27 3.87 -4.85
CA SER A 26 -5.15 2.86 -5.92
C SER A 26 -3.71 2.74 -6.45
N THR A 27 -3.04 3.87 -6.65
CA THR A 27 -1.64 3.90 -7.10
C THR A 27 -0.72 3.20 -6.08
N VAL A 28 -0.90 3.50 -4.79
CA VAL A 28 -0.13 2.90 -3.70
C VAL A 28 -0.39 1.40 -3.56
N LEU A 29 -1.63 0.94 -3.75
CA LEU A 29 -1.96 -0.48 -3.75
C LEU A 29 -1.25 -1.21 -4.89
N ASN A 30 -1.30 -0.67 -6.11
CA ASN A 30 -0.57 -1.24 -7.25
C ASN A 30 0.94 -1.29 -6.99
N TYR A 31 1.49 -0.25 -6.37
CA TYR A 31 2.90 -0.19 -5.99
C TYR A 31 3.28 -1.30 -5.00
N GLN A 32 2.44 -1.50 -3.97
CA GLN A 32 2.62 -2.56 -2.97
C GLN A 32 2.52 -3.96 -3.59
N GLU A 33 1.53 -4.17 -4.47
CA GLU A 33 1.35 -5.45 -5.16
C GLU A 33 2.54 -5.79 -6.04
N ASN A 34 3.06 -4.81 -6.79
CA ASN A 34 4.28 -4.99 -7.58
C ASN A 34 5.49 -5.32 -6.71
N ALA A 35 5.68 -4.63 -5.58
CA ALA A 35 6.74 -4.95 -4.62
C ALA A 35 6.61 -6.38 -4.07
N ALA A 36 5.40 -6.81 -3.73
CA ALA A 36 5.13 -8.16 -3.26
C ALA A 36 5.30 -9.22 -4.36
N PHE A 37 5.00 -8.89 -5.61
CA PHE A 37 5.24 -9.76 -6.75
C PHE A 37 6.74 -9.98 -6.97
N LEU A 38 7.54 -8.91 -6.94
CA LEU A 38 9.01 -9.01 -7.03
C LEU A 38 9.60 -9.84 -5.89
N TYR A 39 9.06 -9.71 -4.67
CA TYR A 39 9.46 -10.58 -3.55
C TYR A 39 9.16 -12.06 -3.82
N ARG A 40 7.98 -12.37 -4.38
CA ARG A 40 7.59 -13.74 -4.77
C ARG A 40 8.46 -14.29 -5.90
N MET A 41 8.95 -13.44 -6.79
CA MET A 41 9.93 -13.81 -7.82
C MET A 41 11.33 -14.09 -7.26
N GLY A 42 11.56 -13.86 -5.96
CA GLY A 42 12.81 -14.21 -5.29
C GLY A 42 13.76 -13.03 -5.06
N LEU A 43 13.41 -11.82 -5.51
CA LEU A 43 14.30 -10.66 -5.35
C LEU A 43 14.53 -10.31 -3.87
N SER A 44 15.75 -9.84 -3.59
CA SER A 44 16.10 -9.24 -2.31
C SER A 44 15.44 -7.87 -2.13
N ASN A 45 15.31 -7.41 -0.89
CA ASN A 45 14.72 -6.09 -0.60
C ASN A 45 15.49 -4.96 -1.32
N ALA A 46 16.82 -5.08 -1.42
CA ALA A 46 17.67 -4.11 -2.13
C ALA A 46 17.47 -4.14 -3.64
N GLU A 47 17.16 -5.31 -4.23
CA GLU A 47 16.85 -5.42 -5.66
C GLU A 47 15.46 -4.91 -5.98
N ILE A 48 14.47 -5.19 -5.12
CA ILE A 48 13.11 -4.63 -5.25
C ILE A 48 13.17 -3.11 -5.31
N ALA A 49 13.93 -2.47 -4.41
CA ALA A 49 14.10 -1.02 -4.39
C ALA A 49 14.83 -0.44 -5.62
N LYS A 50 15.60 -1.26 -6.36
CA LYS A 50 16.26 -0.84 -7.61
C LYS A 50 15.36 -1.00 -8.83
N VAL A 51 14.51 -2.02 -8.83
CA VAL A 51 13.61 -2.34 -9.95
C VAL A 51 12.34 -1.50 -9.90
N LEU A 52 11.83 -1.23 -8.70
CA LEU A 52 10.61 -0.47 -8.51
C LEU A 52 10.93 1.04 -8.54
N PRO A 53 10.41 1.81 -9.52
CA PRO A 53 10.69 3.24 -9.63
C PRO A 53 10.04 3.98 -8.45
N ALA A 54 10.68 5.04 -7.94
CA ALA A 54 10.06 5.83 -6.87
C ALA A 54 8.73 6.47 -7.34
N ASP A 55 7.69 6.35 -6.52
CA ASP A 55 6.36 6.93 -6.78
C ASP A 55 6.10 8.11 -5.84
N PRO A 56 5.67 9.29 -6.33
CA PRO A 56 5.45 10.48 -5.50
C PRO A 56 4.26 10.36 -4.53
N ALA A 57 3.38 9.36 -4.69
CA ALA A 57 2.34 9.07 -3.72
C ALA A 57 2.87 8.22 -2.55
N VAL A 58 4.01 7.53 -2.71
CA VAL A 58 4.62 6.65 -1.71
C VAL A 58 5.68 7.41 -0.93
N ASP A 59 5.56 7.41 0.40
CA ASP A 59 6.54 8.00 1.30
C ASP A 59 7.66 7.00 1.62
N SER A 60 7.31 5.76 1.95
CA SER A 60 8.28 4.70 2.18
C SER A 60 7.74 3.29 1.89
N LEU A 61 8.66 2.38 1.56
CA LEU A 61 8.42 0.96 1.36
C LEU A 61 9.37 0.17 2.27
N SER A 62 8.83 -0.76 3.06
CA SER A 62 9.61 -1.68 3.88
C SER A 62 9.17 -3.12 3.65
N VAL A 63 10.13 -4.05 3.61
CA VAL A 63 9.87 -5.48 3.43
C VAL A 63 10.48 -6.25 4.59
N THR A 64 9.64 -6.77 5.49
CA THR A 64 10.07 -7.51 6.69
C THR A 64 9.86 -8.99 6.47
N ARG A 65 10.93 -9.78 6.51
CA ARG A 65 10.88 -11.23 6.26
C ARG A 65 10.65 -12.01 7.55
N GLY A 66 9.94 -13.12 7.43
CA GLY A 66 9.74 -14.07 8.52
C GLY A 66 9.50 -15.49 8.00
N GLN A 67 9.33 -16.41 8.94
CA GLN A 67 8.98 -17.79 8.66
C GLN A 67 7.77 -18.19 9.50
N GLU A 68 6.87 -18.95 8.90
CA GLU A 68 5.66 -19.45 9.53
C GLU A 68 5.57 -20.95 9.24
N THR A 69 5.38 -21.75 10.30
CA THR A 69 5.13 -23.19 10.17
C THR A 69 3.63 -23.39 10.13
N VAL A 70 3.12 -23.83 8.99
CA VAL A 70 1.75 -24.27 8.84
C VAL A 70 1.71 -25.75 9.21
N SER A 71 1.18 -26.02 10.41
CA SER A 71 0.94 -27.37 10.88
C SER A 71 -0.26 -27.98 10.16
N ASN A 72 -0.19 -29.27 9.85
CA ASN A 72 -1.33 -29.97 9.29
C ASN A 72 -2.49 -30.05 10.30
N SER A 73 -3.71 -30.06 9.77
CA SER A 73 -4.91 -30.34 10.58
C SER A 73 -4.86 -31.82 11.00
N PRO A 74 -5.27 -32.18 12.23
CA PRO A 74 -5.27 -33.57 12.69
C PRO A 74 -6.12 -34.52 11.82
N THR A 75 -7.01 -34.00 10.98
CA THR A 75 -7.81 -34.74 10.01
C THR A 75 -7.13 -35.01 8.66
N VAL A 76 -6.01 -34.35 8.35
CA VAL A 76 -5.28 -34.51 7.08
C VAL A 76 -3.83 -34.89 7.38
N THR A 77 -3.60 -36.18 7.59
CA THR A 77 -2.30 -36.77 7.94
C THR A 77 -1.33 -36.89 6.76
N GLU A 78 -1.79 -36.71 5.53
CA GLU A 78 -0.99 -36.88 4.31
C GLU A 78 -0.18 -35.64 3.92
N ILE A 79 -0.51 -34.47 4.49
CA ILE A 79 0.21 -33.23 4.23
C ILE A 79 1.22 -33.02 5.36
N PRO A 80 2.54 -33.02 5.09
CA PRO A 80 3.54 -32.71 6.09
C PRO A 80 3.47 -31.22 6.48
N ASN A 81 3.96 -30.88 7.68
CA ASN A 81 4.09 -29.50 8.10
C ASN A 81 4.91 -28.70 7.08
N MET A 82 4.39 -27.54 6.68
CA MET A 82 5.05 -26.69 5.70
C MET A 82 5.67 -25.48 6.37
N ASN A 83 6.97 -25.30 6.20
CA ASN A 83 7.64 -24.06 6.56
C ASN A 83 7.54 -23.10 5.38
N LEU A 84 6.71 -22.06 5.53
CA LEU A 84 6.54 -21.00 4.56
C LEU A 84 7.41 -19.82 4.97
N GLU A 85 8.13 -19.26 4.00
CA GLU A 85 8.72 -17.93 4.20
C GLU A 85 7.65 -16.90 3.85
N TYR A 86 7.57 -15.82 4.62
CA TYR A 86 6.72 -14.69 4.29
C TYR A 86 7.52 -13.40 4.30
N ALA A 87 6.99 -12.40 3.60
CA ALA A 87 7.38 -11.02 3.84
C ALA A 87 6.14 -10.15 4.02
N ASP A 88 6.22 -9.29 5.02
CA ASP A 88 5.29 -8.18 5.21
C ASP A 88 5.83 -6.99 4.42
N VAL A 89 5.12 -6.69 3.32
CA VAL A 89 5.41 -5.55 2.45
C VAL A 89 4.55 -4.40 2.92
N THR A 90 5.16 -3.44 3.59
CA THR A 90 4.48 -2.27 4.15
C THR A 90 4.80 -1.03 3.34
N VAL A 91 3.77 -0.30 2.93
CA VAL A 91 3.89 0.98 2.25
C VAL A 91 3.28 2.07 3.12
N GLN A 92 4.03 3.13 3.35
CA GLN A 92 3.52 4.35 3.97
C GLN A 92 3.25 5.40 2.90
N PHE A 93 2.13 6.11 3.02
CA PHE A 93 1.72 7.12 2.06
C PHE A 93 0.85 8.20 2.68
N TYR A 94 0.79 9.34 2.01
CA TYR A 94 -0.13 10.41 2.33
C TYR A 94 -1.31 10.38 1.34
N PRO A 95 -2.53 10.07 1.79
CA PRO A 95 -3.67 9.91 0.90
C PRO A 95 -4.11 11.22 0.27
N SER A 96 -3.83 12.37 0.90
CA SER A 96 -4.11 13.70 0.35
C SER A 96 -2.80 14.41 -0.06
N PRO A 97 -2.73 15.05 -1.24
CA PRO A 97 -1.63 15.93 -1.58
C PRO A 97 -1.47 17.03 -0.53
N ALA A 98 -0.23 17.38 -0.15
CA ALA A 98 0.03 18.54 0.69
C ALA A 98 -0.28 19.89 0.01
N THR A 99 -0.59 19.87 -1.29
CA THR A 99 -0.98 21.03 -2.08
C THR A 99 -2.47 21.30 -1.92
N GLN A 100 -2.85 22.14 -0.94
CA GLN A 100 -3.65 23.35 -1.21
C GLN A 100 -4.05 24.19 0.04
N THR A 101 -4.53 25.38 -0.28
CA THR A 101 -4.39 26.66 0.42
C THR A 101 -5.59 26.99 1.31
N TRP A 102 -5.32 27.62 2.46
CA TRP A 102 -6.31 28.14 3.40
C TRP A 102 -7.16 29.24 2.73
N THR A 103 -8.34 28.90 2.23
CA THR A 103 -9.29 29.88 1.70
C THR A 103 -10.45 30.01 2.67
N ALA A 104 -10.63 31.19 3.26
CA ALA A 104 -11.75 31.53 4.15
C ALA A 104 -11.92 30.65 5.42
N GLY A 105 -10.83 30.11 5.99
CA GLY A 105 -10.88 29.44 7.29
C GLY A 105 -11.49 28.04 7.33
N ILE A 106 -11.87 27.47 6.17
CA ILE A 106 -12.47 26.13 6.09
C ILE A 106 -11.47 25.19 5.42
N TRP A 107 -11.00 24.20 6.18
CA TRP A 107 -10.21 23.10 5.64
C TRP A 107 -11.12 22.16 4.84
N THR A 108 -10.92 22.08 3.53
CA THR A 108 -11.76 21.27 2.62
C THR A 108 -10.96 20.21 1.85
N GLY A 109 -9.87 19.69 2.45
CA GLY A 109 -8.93 18.79 1.76
C GLY A 109 -8.36 17.67 2.62
N GLY A 110 -9.11 16.60 2.89
CA GLY A 110 -8.58 15.41 3.59
C GLY A 110 -8.03 15.72 4.99
N ALA A 111 -6.96 15.07 5.45
CA ALA A 111 -6.28 15.43 6.69
C ALA A 111 -4.79 15.64 6.41
N LYS A 112 -4.31 16.90 6.55
CA LYS A 112 -2.91 17.25 6.29
C LYS A 112 -1.99 16.51 7.24
N GLY A 113 -0.97 15.84 6.70
CA GLY A 113 0.03 15.14 7.50
C GLY A 113 -0.42 13.82 8.13
N VAL A 114 -1.62 13.32 7.78
CA VAL A 114 -2.02 11.97 8.17
C VAL A 114 -1.35 10.99 7.23
N SER A 115 -0.28 10.36 7.70
CA SER A 115 0.29 9.18 7.04
C SER A 115 -0.62 7.97 7.26
N ARG A 116 -0.73 7.13 6.25
CA ARG A 116 -1.41 5.83 6.30
C ARG A 116 -0.41 4.75 5.96
N SER A 117 -0.62 3.58 6.56
CA SER A 117 0.20 2.40 6.33
C SER A 117 -0.68 1.28 5.81
N LEU A 118 -0.22 0.62 4.75
CA LEU A 118 -0.82 -0.60 4.22
C LEU A 118 0.22 -1.69 4.32
N THR A 119 -0.18 -2.86 4.82
CA THR A 119 0.70 -4.03 4.91
C THR A 119 0.07 -5.20 4.16
N LEU A 120 0.83 -5.76 3.24
CA LEU A 120 0.48 -6.96 2.49
C LEU A 120 1.45 -8.06 2.89
N ARG A 121 0.92 -9.15 3.45
CA ARG A 121 1.70 -10.35 3.71
C ARG A 121 1.76 -11.21 2.47
N SER A 122 2.97 -11.49 2.01
CA SER A 122 3.24 -12.34 0.86
C SER A 122 3.99 -13.58 1.28
N TYR A 123 3.45 -14.75 0.96
CA TYR A 123 4.08 -16.05 1.21
C TYR A 123 4.90 -16.52 0.01
N ARG A 124 5.99 -17.22 0.27
CA ARG A 124 6.81 -17.93 -0.73
C ARG A 124 7.32 -19.25 -0.15
N SER A 125 7.47 -20.26 -1.00
CA SER A 125 8.10 -21.53 -0.60
C SER A 125 9.62 -21.44 -0.80
N ARG A 126 10.43 -22.14 -0.01
CA ARG A 126 11.89 -22.18 -0.23
C ARG A 126 12.28 -22.80 -1.58
N ASN A 127 11.42 -23.63 -2.15
CA ASN A 127 11.69 -24.31 -3.42
C ASN A 127 11.62 -23.37 -4.64
N SER A 128 11.13 -22.13 -4.48
CA SER A 128 11.08 -21.12 -5.55
C SER A 128 12.33 -20.23 -5.63
N LEU A 129 13.39 -20.52 -4.85
CA LEU A 129 14.65 -19.75 -4.84
C LEU A 129 15.58 -20.04 -6.03
N THR A 130 15.31 -21.07 -6.82
CA THR A 130 16.05 -21.37 -8.05
C THR A 130 15.40 -20.65 -9.23
N VAL A 131 15.88 -19.44 -9.50
CA VAL A 131 15.86 -18.91 -10.87
C VAL A 131 17.08 -19.54 -11.58
N PRO A 132 16.90 -20.32 -12.67
CA PRO A 132 18.01 -20.88 -13.43
C PRO A 132 18.88 -19.80 -14.08
#